data_AF-A0A370VW00-F1
#
_entry.id   AF-A0A370VW00-F1
#
_cell.length_a   1.000
_cell.length_b   1.000
_cell.length_c   1.000
_cell.angle_alpha   90.00
_cell.angle_beta   90.00
_cell.angle_gamma   90.00
#
_symmetry.space_group_name_H-M   'P 1'
#
loop_
_entity.id
_entity.type
_entity.pdbx_description
1 polymer ?
#
loop_
_entity_poly.entity_id
_entity_poly.type
_entity_poly.pdbx_seq_one_letter_code
_entity_poly.pdbx_strand_id
1 'polypeptide(L)'
;MGRLGPTEIILILVVIILLFGAKKLPDMARSLGKSARILKSEAKAMKDEDKSAAPADPPANTTGEQQPPAQRVIQASPGDVNSSRPVNEPTDTTKR
;
A
#
# COMPACT_ATOMS: atom_id res chain seq x y z
N MET A 1 -0.03 -1.35 -47.63
CA MET A 1 -1.01 -1.19 -46.54
C MET A 1 -0.25 -1.10 -45.23
N GLY A 2 -0.31 0.06 -44.59
CA GLY A 2 0.65 0.55 -43.58
C GLY A 2 0.91 -0.46 -42.46
N ARG A 3 2.18 -0.82 -42.29
CA ARG A 3 2.61 -1.56 -41.11
C ARG A 3 2.82 -0.51 -40.04
N LEU A 4 1.93 -0.45 -39.05
CA LEU A 4 2.17 0.22 -37.78
C LEU A 4 3.37 -0.48 -37.14
N GLY A 5 4.55 -0.07 -37.58
CA GLY A 5 5.81 -0.61 -37.14
C GLY A 5 6.20 -0.03 -35.79
N PRO A 6 7.20 -0.64 -35.13
CA PRO A 6 7.77 -0.08 -33.89
C PRO A 6 8.11 1.40 -34.00
N THR A 7 8.55 1.85 -35.18
CA THR A 7 8.89 3.25 -35.47
C THR A 7 7.71 4.21 -35.31
N GLU A 8 6.52 3.83 -35.80
CA GLU A 8 5.32 4.68 -35.70
C GLU A 8 4.88 4.83 -34.25
N ILE A 9 4.93 3.74 -33.49
CA ILE A 9 4.59 3.73 -32.06
C ILE A 9 5.53 4.63 -31.26
N ILE A 10 6.84 4.57 -31.56
CA ILE A 10 7.83 5.45 -30.93
C ILE A 10 7.52 6.92 -31.23
N LEU A 11 7.20 7.25 -32.48
CA LEU A 11 6.90 8.62 -32.89
C LEU A 11 5.66 9.17 -32.17
N ILE A 12 4.60 8.35 -32.04
CA ILE A 12 3.40 8.71 -31.26
C ILE A 12 3.74 8.90 -29.78
N LEU A 13 4.53 8.01 -29.19
CA LEU A 13 4.97 8.13 -27.80
C LEU A 13 5.75 9.43 -27.55
N VAL A 14 6.64 9.79 -28.48
CA VAL A 14 7.40 11.05 -28.41
C VAL A 14 6.46 12.24 -28.42
N VAL A 15 5.45 12.27 -29.31
CA VAL A 15 4.45 13.35 -29.35
C VAL A 15 3.65 13.42 -28.05
N ILE A 16 3.22 12.29 -27.50
CA ILE A 16 2.51 12.25 -26.20
C ILE A 16 3.40 12.79 -25.08
N ILE A 17 4.68 12.43 -25.03
CA ILE A 17 5.62 12.93 -24.04
C ILE A 17 5.85 14.45 -24.20
N LEU A 18 5.87 14.98 -25.43
CA LEU A 18 5.98 16.42 -25.68
C LEU A 18 4.74 17.19 -25.18
N LEU A 19 3.54 16.63 -25.37
CA LEU A 19 2.29 17.27 -24.96
C LEU A 19 2.05 17.20 -23.44
N PHE A 20 2.26 16.04 -22.84
CA PHE A 20 1.96 15.81 -21.42
C PHE A 20 3.19 15.99 -20.51
N GLY A 21 4.40 15.82 -21.04
CA GLY A 21 5.66 15.86 -20.31
C GLY A 21 6.09 14.49 -19.76
N ALA A 22 7.41 14.25 -19.73
CA ALA A 22 8.01 12.98 -19.28
C ALA A 22 7.65 12.58 -17.84
N LYS A 23 7.27 13.56 -16.99
CA LYS A 23 6.90 13.32 -15.59
C LYS A 23 5.40 13.03 -15.40
N LYS A 24 4.52 13.45 -16.32
CA LYS A 24 3.06 13.22 -16.21
C LYS A 24 2.63 11.86 -16.72
N LEU A 25 3.30 11.33 -17.75
CA LEU A 25 3.01 9.99 -18.26
C LEU A 25 3.14 8.88 -17.19
N PRO A 26 4.27 8.78 -16.43
CA PRO A 26 4.40 7.77 -15.39
C PRO A 26 3.50 8.03 -14.18
N ASP A 27 3.21 9.29 -13.87
CA ASP A 27 2.33 9.68 -12.76
C ASP A 27 0.87 9.27 -13.05
N MET A 28 0.37 9.57 -14.25
CA MET A 28 -0.94 9.14 -14.74
C MET A 28 -1.02 7.61 -14.83
N ALA A 29 0.00 6.94 -15.36
CA ALA A 29 0.03 5.48 -15.42
C ALA A 29 0.01 4.83 -14.03
N ARG A 30 0.71 5.41 -13.04
CA ARG A 30 0.71 4.92 -11.65
C ARG A 30 -0.64 5.12 -10.98
N SER A 31 -1.30 6.27 -11.16
CA SER A 31 -2.62 6.51 -10.57
C SER A 31 -3.70 5.64 -11.22
N LEU A 32 -3.74 5.58 -12.57
CA LEU A 32 -4.62 4.68 -13.33
C LEU A 32 -4.36 3.22 -12.99
N GLY A 33 -3.09 2.81 -12.85
CA GLY A 33 -2.73 1.44 -12.51
C GLY A 33 -3.22 1.01 -11.12
N LYS A 34 -3.18 1.92 -10.13
CA LYS A 34 -3.75 1.67 -8.79
C LYS A 34 -5.27 1.47 -8.86
N SER A 35 -5.99 2.37 -9.53
CA SER A 35 -7.45 2.24 -9.72
C SER A 35 -7.81 0.98 -10.51
N ALA A 36 -7.11 0.71 -11.62
CA ALA A 36 -7.33 -0.48 -12.43
C ALA A 36 -7.03 -1.79 -11.69
N ARG A 37 -6.04 -1.80 -10.78
CA ARG A 37 -5.74 -2.97 -9.95
C ARG A 37 -6.87 -3.28 -8.98
N ILE A 38 -7.41 -2.26 -8.30
CA ILE A 38 -8.53 -2.41 -7.38
C ILE A 38 -9.76 -2.94 -8.14
N LEU A 39 -10.11 -2.28 -9.24
CA LEU A 39 -11.23 -2.68 -10.10
C LEU A 39 -11.04 -4.08 -10.67
N LYS A 40 -9.82 -4.47 -11.06
CA LYS A 40 -9.54 -5.83 -11.55
C LYS A 40 -9.63 -6.87 -10.45
N SER A 41 -9.19 -6.56 -9.22
CA SER A 41 -9.32 -7.47 -8.08
C SER A 41 -10.79 -7.69 -7.70
N GLU A 42 -11.58 -6.62 -7.64
CA GLU A 42 -13.02 -6.69 -7.35
C GLU A 42 -13.77 -7.41 -8.47
N ALA A 43 -13.51 -7.05 -9.73
CA ALA A 43 -14.12 -7.72 -10.87
C ALA A 43 -13.74 -9.20 -10.95
N LYS A 44 -12.54 -9.57 -10.49
CA LYS A 44 -12.09 -10.98 -10.43
C LYS A 44 -12.76 -11.72 -9.28
N ALA A 45 -12.91 -11.11 -8.11
CA ALA A 45 -13.64 -11.69 -6.98
C ALA A 45 -15.10 -11.97 -7.36
N MET A 46 -15.80 -11.03 -8.00
CA MET A 46 -17.17 -11.25 -8.50
C MET A 46 -17.25 -12.42 -9.50
N LYS A 47 -16.27 -12.53 -10.40
CA LYS A 47 -16.22 -13.59 -11.41
C LYS A 47 -15.87 -14.96 -10.82
N ASP A 48 -15.10 -14.98 -9.74
CA ASP A 48 -14.68 -16.19 -9.03
C ASP A 48 -15.77 -16.64 -8.02
N GLU A 49 -16.55 -15.72 -7.45
CA GLU A 49 -17.74 -15.99 -6.61
C GLU A 49 -18.88 -16.67 -7.37
N ASP A 50 -19.05 -16.36 -8.66
CA ASP A 50 -19.94 -17.11 -9.56
C ASP A 50 -19.42 -18.54 -9.86
N LYS A 51 -18.15 -18.85 -9.56
CA LYS A 51 -17.48 -20.08 -9.98
C LYS A 51 -17.20 -21.08 -8.85
N SER A 52 -16.81 -20.65 -7.64
CA SER A 52 -16.63 -21.56 -6.49
C SER A 52 -16.26 -20.81 -5.20
N ALA A 53 -16.99 -21.07 -4.12
CA ALA A 53 -16.54 -20.75 -2.77
C ALA A 53 -15.25 -21.53 -2.42
N ALA A 54 -14.11 -20.85 -2.28
CA ALA A 54 -12.92 -21.31 -1.56
C ALA A 54 -12.01 -20.11 -1.17
N PRO A 55 -11.40 -20.07 0.03
CA PRO A 55 -10.63 -18.93 0.50
C PRO A 55 -9.23 -18.92 -0.10
N ALA A 56 -8.82 -17.79 -0.70
CA ALA A 56 -7.45 -17.54 -1.11
C ALA A 56 -6.86 -16.40 -0.27
N ASP A 57 -5.71 -16.69 0.33
CA ASP A 57 -4.92 -15.83 1.23
C ASP A 57 -4.65 -14.41 0.70
N PRO A 58 -4.43 -13.43 1.61
CA PRO A 58 -4.10 -12.06 1.24
C PRO A 58 -2.72 -11.98 0.56
N PRO A 59 -2.58 -11.40 -0.65
CA PRO A 59 -1.27 -11.12 -1.20
C PRO A 59 -0.64 -9.95 -0.44
N ALA A 60 0.30 -10.31 0.44
CA ALA A 60 1.26 -9.41 1.02
C ALA A 60 2.06 -8.66 -0.07
N ASN A 61 2.23 -7.35 0.16
CA ASN A 61 3.16 -6.40 -0.42
C ASN A 61 4.21 -6.90 -1.44
N THR A 62 4.21 -6.30 -2.65
CA THR A 62 5.44 -6.05 -3.42
C THR A 62 5.37 -4.75 -4.22
N THR A 63 6.21 -3.82 -3.76
CA THR A 63 7.14 -2.97 -4.54
C THR A 63 6.63 -1.68 -5.19
N GLY A 64 6.91 -0.60 -4.47
CA GLY A 64 7.04 0.77 -4.93
C GLY A 64 7.83 1.55 -3.88
N GLU A 65 9.12 1.19 -3.73
CA GLU A 65 10.08 1.87 -2.87
C GLU A 65 10.15 3.37 -3.19
N GLN A 66 9.86 4.19 -2.18
CA GLN A 66 10.52 5.46 -1.87
C GLN A 66 10.05 5.89 -0.47
N GLN A 67 10.55 5.20 0.54
CA GLN A 67 10.58 5.70 1.91
C GLN A 67 12.05 6.02 2.22
N PRO A 68 12.42 7.30 2.42
CA PRO A 68 13.75 7.68 2.85
C PRO A 68 14.09 6.97 4.18
N PRO A 69 15.29 6.39 4.32
CA PRO A 69 15.66 5.64 5.51
C PRO A 69 16.06 6.63 6.61
N ALA A 70 15.14 6.96 7.50
CA ALA A 70 15.47 7.56 8.80
C ALA A 70 14.33 7.35 9.79
N GLN A 71 14.35 6.21 10.49
CA GLN A 71 14.09 6.09 11.94
C GLN A 71 13.92 4.61 12.30
N ARG A 72 15.05 3.92 12.37
CA ARG A 72 15.19 2.73 13.21
C ARG A 72 16.11 3.13 14.36
N VAL A 73 15.51 3.72 15.41
CA VAL A 73 16.11 3.78 16.74
C VAL A 73 15.17 3.03 17.67
N ILE A 74 15.41 1.74 17.78
CA ILE A 74 14.91 0.89 18.85
C ILE A 74 16.08 0.70 19.80
N GLN A 75 16.04 1.38 20.96
CA GLN A 75 16.69 0.88 22.17
C GLN A 75 16.01 1.50 23.39
N ALA A 76 14.88 0.91 23.82
CA ALA A 76 14.47 1.00 25.21
C ALA A 76 15.33 -0.01 25.97
N SER A 77 16.21 0.46 26.86
CA SER A 77 16.98 -0.42 27.74
C SER A 77 16.05 -1.21 28.66
N PRO A 78 16.15 -2.55 28.71
CA PRO A 78 15.47 -3.37 29.73
C PRO A 78 16.13 -3.13 31.09
N GLY A 79 15.39 -2.60 32.09
CA GLY A 79 16.00 -2.37 33.40
C GLY A 79 15.15 -1.84 34.56
N ASP A 80 14.05 -1.13 34.33
CA ASP A 80 13.33 -0.45 35.44
C ASP A 80 11.99 -1.12 35.80
N VAL A 81 12.06 -2.31 36.38
CA VAL A 81 10.94 -2.91 37.16
C VAL A 81 11.43 -3.35 38.54
N ASN A 82 12.13 -2.47 39.24
CA ASN A 82 12.45 -2.69 40.65
C ASN A 82 12.51 -1.38 41.41
N SER A 83 11.33 -0.81 41.71
CA SER A 83 11.14 0.16 42.80
C SER A 83 9.66 0.27 43.13
N SER A 84 9.18 -0.74 43.84
CA SER A 84 8.22 -0.70 44.93
C SER A 84 7.69 0.68 45.33
N ARG A 85 6.38 0.91 45.18
CA ARG A 85 5.57 1.62 46.19
C ARG A 85 4.10 1.21 46.09
N PRO A 86 3.42 0.96 47.24
CA PRO A 86 2.35 -0.03 47.35
C PRO A 86 0.97 0.47 46.92
N VAL A 87 0.13 -0.52 46.67
CA VAL A 87 -1.33 -0.55 46.74
C VAL A 87 -1.92 0.53 47.67
N ASN A 88 -2.76 1.38 47.11
CA ASN A 88 -3.90 1.96 47.82
C ASN A 88 -5.16 1.47 47.11
N GLU A 89 -5.75 0.39 47.64
CA GLU A 89 -7.10 -0.06 47.29
C GLU A 89 -8.12 1.05 47.63
N PRO A 90 -9.14 1.29 46.78
CA PRO A 90 -10.34 2.02 47.16
C PRO A 90 -11.33 1.04 47.80
N THR A 91 -11.40 1.02 49.13
CA THR A 91 -12.42 0.24 49.86
C THR A 91 -13.22 1.15 50.78
N ASP A 92 -14.46 1.39 50.37
CA ASP A 92 -15.54 2.02 51.11
C ASP A 92 -15.88 1.19 52.36
N THR A 93 -15.76 1.75 53.58
CA THR A 93 -16.33 1.15 54.80
C THR A 93 -16.60 2.21 55.89
N THR A 94 -17.88 2.59 56.03
CA THR A 94 -18.68 2.51 57.26
C THR A 94 -18.14 3.06 58.60
N LYS A 95 -18.99 3.89 59.23
CA LYS A 95 -19.14 4.23 60.68
C LYS A 95 -18.09 5.17 61.31
N ARG A 96 -18.51 6.41 61.61
CA ARG A 96 -19.14 6.78 62.89
C ARG A 96 -19.79 8.15 62.81
#